data_AF-X1AYA9-F1
#
_entry.id   AF-X1AYA9-F1
#
_cell.length_a   1.000
_cell.length_b   1.000
_cell.length_c   1.000
_cell.angle_alpha   90.00
_cell.angle_beta   90.00
_cell.angle_gamma   90.00
#
_symmetry.space_group_name_H-M   'P 1'
#
loop_
_entity.id
_entity.type
_entity.pdbx_description
1 polymer ?
#
loop_
_entity_poly.entity_id
_entity_poly.type
_entity_poly.pdbx_seq_one_letter_code
_entity_poly.pdbx_strand_id
1 'polypeptide(L)'
;MTDGSDIEARERMHNAATSAGLGFGNAMASLAHAMGHVLGAVFHIPHGRAVTIFLPYTIEFAAHEAPERFAELAALLGCSNEGGEKAARALAGRIRDLCRQVGNPLSIAETGIEREAYEAELDKMIDDAFNDTQMVTTARSPSYTS
;
A
#
# COMPACT_ATOMS: atom_id res chain seq x y z
N MET A 1 -10.64 8.09 12.60
CA MET A 1 -10.35 8.00 14.04
C MET A 1 -9.89 9.39 14.47
N THR A 2 -10.83 10.23 14.90
CA THR A 2 -10.61 11.66 15.16
C THR A 2 -10.37 11.98 16.64
N ASP A 3 -10.59 11.00 17.52
CA ASP A 3 -10.39 11.10 18.96
C ASP A 3 -9.48 9.96 19.43
N GLY A 4 -8.29 10.31 19.94
CA GLY A 4 -7.31 9.35 20.46
C GLY A 4 -7.63 8.85 21.87
N SER A 5 -8.66 9.40 22.53
CA SER A 5 -9.11 8.97 23.86
C SER A 5 -10.25 7.94 23.81
N ASP A 6 -10.83 7.71 22.63
CA ASP A 6 -11.84 6.68 22.40
C ASP A 6 -11.22 5.28 22.56
N ILE A 7 -11.46 4.68 23.73
CA ILE A 7 -10.92 3.36 24.09
C ILE A 7 -11.51 2.26 23.19
N GLU A 8 -12.77 2.34 22.82
CA GLU A 8 -13.41 1.33 21.97
C GLU A 8 -12.80 1.35 20.56
N ALA A 9 -12.62 2.53 19.97
CA ALA A 9 -11.95 2.66 18.68
C ALA A 9 -10.49 2.15 18.73
N ARG A 10 -9.77 2.42 19.82
CA ARG A 10 -8.40 1.93 20.02
C ARG A 10 -8.32 0.42 20.15
N GLU A 11 -9.20 -0.17 20.92
CA GLU A 11 -9.29 -1.63 21.06
C GLU A 11 -9.57 -2.29 19.71
N ARG A 12 -10.57 -1.79 18.97
CA ARG A 12 -10.91 -2.32 17.64
C ARG A 12 -9.75 -2.20 16.65
N MET A 13 -9.04 -1.05 16.64
CA MET A 13 -7.87 -0.87 15.78
C MET A 13 -6.72 -1.80 16.18
N HIS A 14 -6.49 -2.00 17.47
CA HIS A 14 -5.45 -2.90 17.98
C HIS A 14 -5.75 -4.37 17.60
N ASN A 15 -7.00 -4.80 17.76
CA ASN A 15 -7.45 -6.13 17.36
C ASN A 15 -7.33 -6.31 15.84
N ALA A 16 -7.77 -5.32 15.04
CA ALA A 16 -7.66 -5.36 13.59
C ALA A 16 -6.19 -5.47 13.12
N ALA A 17 -5.28 -4.68 13.71
CA ALA A 17 -3.85 -4.76 13.42
C ALA A 17 -3.28 -6.15 13.74
N THR A 18 -3.71 -6.76 14.84
CA THR A 18 -3.30 -8.11 15.23
C THR A 18 -3.82 -9.17 14.26
N SER A 19 -5.10 -9.08 13.87
CA SER A 19 -5.70 -9.97 12.87
C SER A 19 -5.02 -9.85 11.50
N ALA A 20 -4.70 -8.62 11.07
CA ALA A 20 -3.90 -8.40 9.86
C ALA A 20 -2.51 -9.04 9.99
N GLY A 21 -1.89 -8.92 11.17
CA GLY A 21 -0.64 -9.58 11.55
C GLY A 21 -0.66 -11.10 11.37
N LEU A 22 -1.70 -11.75 11.86
CA LEU A 22 -1.88 -13.20 11.70
C LEU A 22 -2.06 -13.61 10.23
N GLY A 23 -2.72 -12.76 9.44
CA GLY A 23 -2.89 -12.96 8.00
C GLY A 23 -1.56 -12.90 7.26
N PHE A 24 -0.85 -11.75 7.32
CA PHE A 24 0.41 -11.60 6.59
C PHE A 24 1.52 -12.51 7.15
N GLY A 25 1.48 -12.89 8.42
CA GLY A 25 2.45 -13.83 9.01
C GLY A 25 2.49 -15.20 8.33
N ASN A 26 1.42 -15.58 7.63
CA ASN A 26 1.33 -16.83 6.87
C ASN A 26 1.33 -16.63 5.34
N ALA A 27 0.87 -15.48 4.87
CA ALA A 27 0.74 -15.17 3.44
C ALA A 27 1.83 -14.26 2.88
N MET A 28 2.73 -13.76 3.74
CA MET A 28 3.61 -12.62 3.49
C MET A 28 2.82 -11.34 3.16
N ALA A 29 3.52 -10.24 2.93
CA ALA A 29 2.94 -9.03 2.36
C ALA A 29 3.05 -9.06 0.83
N SER A 30 3.28 -7.92 0.17
CA SER A 30 3.35 -7.83 -1.29
C SER A 30 4.09 -6.57 -1.75
N LEU A 31 3.97 -6.23 -3.04
CA LEU A 31 4.67 -5.14 -3.74
C LEU A 31 4.68 -3.80 -2.98
N ALA A 32 3.58 -3.40 -2.33
CA ALA A 32 3.53 -2.15 -1.56
C ALA A 32 4.54 -2.12 -0.40
N HIS A 33 4.80 -3.28 0.23
CA HIS A 33 5.80 -3.39 1.30
C HIS A 33 7.21 -3.34 0.74
N ALA A 34 7.49 -4.05 -0.37
CA ALA A 34 8.81 -4.00 -1.02
C ALA A 34 9.18 -2.55 -1.37
N MET A 35 8.28 -1.82 -2.04
CA MET A 35 8.50 -0.41 -2.38
C MET A 35 8.60 0.48 -1.13
N GLY A 36 7.77 0.22 -0.11
CA GLY A 36 7.77 0.97 1.14
C GLY A 36 9.05 0.76 1.99
N HIS A 37 9.61 -0.45 2.03
CA HIS A 37 10.86 -0.75 2.72
C HIS A 37 12.00 0.07 2.12
N VAL A 38 12.11 0.05 0.80
CA VAL A 38 13.19 0.73 0.07
C VAL A 38 13.06 2.24 0.22
N LEU A 39 11.88 2.82 -0.01
CA LEU A 39 11.67 4.25 0.17
C LEU A 39 11.97 4.69 1.61
N GLY A 40 11.51 3.90 2.59
CA GLY A 40 11.76 4.14 4.00
C GLY A 40 13.24 4.04 4.39
N ALA A 41 13.98 3.10 3.77
CA ALA A 41 15.40 2.91 4.02
C ALA A 41 16.24 4.07 3.45
N VAL A 42 15.94 4.53 2.24
CA VAL A 42 16.69 5.59 1.55
C VAL A 42 16.39 6.97 2.14
N PHE A 43 15.12 7.29 2.38
CA PHE A 43 14.68 8.65 2.77
C PHE A 43 14.19 8.76 4.22
N HIS A 44 14.38 7.71 5.03
CA HIS A 44 14.01 7.69 6.45
C HIS A 44 12.52 8.01 6.73
N ILE A 45 11.64 7.60 5.81
CA ILE A 45 10.19 7.73 5.99
C ILE A 45 9.69 6.62 6.92
N PRO A 46 8.85 6.92 7.93
CA PRO A 46 8.25 5.90 8.79
C PRO A 46 7.53 4.83 7.98
N HIS A 47 7.78 3.56 8.31
CA HIS A 47 7.34 2.39 7.53
C HIS A 47 5.88 2.45 7.07
N GLY A 48 4.93 2.68 7.99
CA GLY A 48 3.50 2.77 7.65
C GLY A 48 3.20 3.87 6.64
N ARG A 49 3.85 5.03 6.76
CA ARG A 49 3.68 6.13 5.79
C ARG A 49 4.20 5.75 4.41
N ALA A 50 5.38 5.13 4.34
CA ALA A 50 6.00 4.70 3.09
C ALA A 50 5.15 3.65 2.37
N VAL A 51 4.74 2.58 3.07
CA VAL A 51 3.91 1.51 2.48
C VAL A 51 2.57 2.05 1.99
N THR A 52 1.93 2.94 2.77
CA THR A 52 0.63 3.49 2.42
C THR A 52 0.66 4.38 1.17
N ILE A 53 1.78 5.07 0.88
CA ILE A 53 1.92 5.82 -0.38
C ILE A 53 1.77 4.88 -1.58
N PHE A 54 2.40 3.70 -1.55
CA PHE A 54 2.39 2.76 -2.68
C PHE A 54 1.11 1.92 -2.76
N LEU A 55 0.45 1.67 -1.64
CA LEU A 55 -0.68 0.72 -1.57
C LEU A 55 -1.77 0.95 -2.63
N PRO A 56 -2.32 2.17 -2.85
CA PRO A 56 -3.33 2.40 -3.89
C PRO A 56 -2.83 2.06 -5.30
N TYR A 57 -1.59 2.43 -5.62
CA TYR A 57 -1.00 2.22 -6.95
C TYR A 57 -0.72 0.74 -7.21
N THR A 58 -0.24 0.01 -6.20
CA THR A 58 0.02 -1.43 -6.32
C THR A 58 -1.26 -2.26 -6.44
N ILE A 59 -2.36 -1.84 -5.80
CA ILE A 59 -3.69 -2.44 -6.00
C ILE A 59 -4.12 -2.29 -7.46
N GLU A 60 -4.03 -1.08 -8.01
CA GLU A 60 -4.39 -0.80 -9.40
C GLU A 60 -3.50 -1.59 -10.37
N PHE A 61 -2.19 -1.64 -10.10
CA PHE A 61 -1.24 -2.42 -10.90
C PHE A 61 -1.55 -3.92 -10.90
N ALA A 62 -1.80 -4.50 -9.72
CA ALA A 62 -2.07 -5.93 -9.54
C ALA A 62 -3.45 -6.34 -10.08
N ALA A 63 -4.43 -5.43 -10.08
CA ALA A 63 -5.78 -5.70 -10.58
C ALA A 63 -5.83 -5.97 -12.09
N HIS A 64 -4.80 -5.63 -12.85
CA HIS A 64 -4.70 -6.04 -14.26
C HIS A 64 -4.62 -7.57 -14.42
N GLU A 65 -4.02 -8.28 -13.48
CA GLU A 65 -3.90 -9.76 -13.51
C GLU A 65 -4.89 -10.45 -12.58
N ALA A 66 -5.16 -9.84 -11.41
CA ALA A 66 -6.01 -10.44 -10.38
C ALA A 66 -7.15 -9.51 -9.94
N PRO A 67 -8.02 -9.06 -10.86
CA PRO A 67 -9.06 -8.08 -10.53
C PRO A 67 -10.08 -8.60 -9.51
N GLU A 68 -10.44 -9.88 -9.59
CA GLU A 68 -11.48 -10.47 -8.73
C GLU A 68 -11.12 -10.43 -7.24
N ARG A 69 -9.83 -10.60 -6.91
CA ARG A 69 -9.34 -10.49 -5.52
C ARG A 69 -9.65 -9.11 -4.92
N PHE A 70 -9.54 -8.05 -5.73
CA PHE A 70 -9.82 -6.68 -5.29
C PHE A 70 -11.30 -6.34 -5.37
N ALA A 71 -12.06 -6.97 -6.27
CA ALA A 71 -13.51 -6.82 -6.33
C ALA A 71 -14.20 -7.39 -5.07
N GLU A 72 -13.77 -8.57 -4.61
CA GLU A 72 -14.25 -9.15 -3.35
C GLU A 72 -13.97 -8.23 -2.15
N LEU A 73 -12.75 -7.67 -2.06
CA LEU A 73 -12.39 -6.72 -1.01
C LEU A 73 -13.19 -5.42 -1.10
N ALA A 74 -13.39 -4.89 -2.31
CA ALA A 74 -14.17 -3.68 -2.53
C ALA A 74 -15.63 -3.87 -2.10
N ALA A 75 -16.24 -5.03 -2.40
CA ALA A 75 -17.59 -5.36 -1.97
C ALA A 75 -17.67 -5.52 -0.45
N LEU A 76 -16.73 -6.25 0.16
CA LEU A 76 -16.66 -6.47 1.61
C LEU A 76 -16.55 -5.16 2.39
N LEU A 77 -15.78 -4.20 1.87
CA LEU A 77 -15.57 -2.90 2.50
C LEU A 77 -16.62 -1.85 2.09
N GLY A 78 -17.62 -2.22 1.29
CA GLY A 78 -18.67 -1.31 0.82
C GLY A 78 -18.16 -0.21 -0.12
N CYS A 79 -17.04 -0.43 -0.79
CA CYS A 79 -16.42 0.52 -1.73
C CYS A 79 -17.06 0.45 -3.12
N SER A 80 -17.38 -0.75 -3.60
CA SER A 80 -18.05 -0.99 -4.89
C SER A 80 -18.59 -2.41 -4.97
N ASN A 81 -19.68 -2.60 -5.73
CA ASN A 81 -20.19 -3.92 -6.13
C ASN A 81 -19.94 -4.22 -7.61
N GLU A 82 -19.17 -3.38 -8.30
CA GLU A 82 -18.69 -3.69 -9.65
C GLU A 82 -17.62 -4.78 -9.61
N GLY A 83 -17.36 -5.42 -10.75
CA GLY A 83 -16.25 -6.36 -10.94
C GLY A 83 -15.06 -5.72 -11.67
N GLY A 84 -14.01 -6.51 -11.88
CA GLY A 84 -12.87 -6.08 -12.68
C GLY A 84 -12.01 -5.00 -12.01
N GLU A 85 -11.18 -4.33 -12.81
CA GLU A 85 -10.31 -3.24 -12.35
C GLU A 85 -11.08 -2.02 -11.79
N LYS A 86 -12.36 -1.85 -12.15
CA LYS A 86 -13.17 -0.74 -11.62
C LYS A 86 -13.34 -0.86 -10.11
N ALA A 87 -13.54 -2.07 -9.61
CA ALA A 87 -13.65 -2.35 -8.19
C ALA A 87 -12.33 -2.05 -7.46
N ALA A 88 -11.20 -2.43 -8.07
CA ALA A 88 -9.86 -2.12 -7.56
C ALA A 88 -9.60 -0.61 -7.48
N ARG A 89 -10.00 0.17 -8.50
CA ARG A 89 -9.92 1.64 -8.48
C ARG A 89 -10.79 2.25 -7.38
N ALA A 90 -11.98 1.71 -7.14
CA ALA A 90 -12.84 2.17 -6.04
C ALA A 90 -12.21 1.88 -4.67
N LEU A 91 -11.64 0.69 -4.48
CA LEU A 91 -10.89 0.32 -3.27
C LEU A 91 -9.68 1.23 -3.06
N ALA A 92 -8.87 1.45 -4.10
CA ALA A 92 -7.72 2.36 -4.07
C ALA A 92 -8.15 3.80 -3.75
N GLY A 93 -9.27 4.27 -4.32
CA GLY A 93 -9.89 5.55 -3.99
C GLY A 93 -10.25 5.66 -2.51
N ARG A 94 -10.89 4.64 -1.93
CA ARG A 94 -11.25 4.62 -0.50
C ARG A 94 -10.01 4.67 0.40
N ILE A 95 -8.93 3.99 0.03
CA ILE A 95 -7.66 4.05 0.75
C ILE A 95 -7.08 5.46 0.69
N ARG A 96 -7.05 6.10 -0.48
CA ARG A 96 -6.60 7.50 -0.62
C ARG A 96 -7.42 8.45 0.25
N ASP A 97 -8.74 8.27 0.31
CA ASP A 97 -9.60 9.09 1.19
C ASP A 97 -9.28 8.88 2.66
N LEU A 98 -9.07 7.64 3.09
CA LEU A 98 -8.66 7.33 4.47
C LEU A 98 -7.31 7.98 4.80
N CYS A 99 -6.34 7.92 3.88
CA CYS A 99 -5.04 8.57 4.03
C CYS A 99 -5.17 10.07 4.27
N ARG A 100 -6.00 10.77 3.47
CA ARG A 100 -6.29 12.19 3.67
C ARG A 100 -6.91 12.46 5.04
N GLN A 101 -7.86 11.64 5.46
CA GLN A 101 -8.54 11.79 6.75
C GLN A 101 -7.58 11.66 7.94
N VAL A 102 -6.53 10.85 7.82
CA VAL A 102 -5.53 10.66 8.89
C VAL A 102 -4.26 11.49 8.70
N GLY A 103 -4.23 12.39 7.70
CA GLY A 103 -3.09 13.26 7.43
C GLY A 103 -1.85 12.52 6.90
N ASN A 104 -2.04 11.42 6.18
CA ASN A 104 -0.96 10.70 5.52
C ASN A 104 -0.74 11.22 4.09
N PRO A 105 0.52 11.39 3.65
CA PRO A 105 0.82 11.76 2.26
C PRO A 105 0.30 10.70 1.28
N LEU A 106 -0.07 11.16 0.09
CA LEU A 106 -0.52 10.34 -1.04
C LEU A 106 0.52 10.20 -2.14
N SER A 107 1.58 10.99 -2.09
CA SER A 107 2.66 10.96 -3.07
C SER A 107 4.02 11.16 -2.40
N ILE A 108 5.08 10.78 -3.10
CA ILE A 108 6.46 11.01 -2.63
C ILE A 108 6.74 12.52 -2.52
N ALA A 109 6.24 13.33 -3.45
CA ALA A 109 6.35 14.79 -3.39
C ALA A 109 5.76 15.39 -2.10
N GLU A 110 4.62 14.86 -1.62
CA GLU A 110 4.00 15.31 -0.36
C GLU A 110 4.81 14.96 0.90
N THR A 111 5.87 14.15 0.78
CA THR A 111 6.78 13.84 1.89
C THR A 111 7.88 14.88 2.07
N GLY A 112 8.05 15.81 1.11
CA GLY A 112 9.12 16.80 1.11
C GLY A 112 10.44 16.31 0.53
N ILE A 113 10.46 15.12 -0.11
CA ILE A 113 11.61 14.65 -0.88
C ILE A 113 11.68 15.44 -2.18
N GLU A 114 12.83 16.08 -2.41
CA GLU A 114 13.11 16.77 -3.67
C GLU A 114 13.19 15.78 -4.83
N ARG A 115 12.65 16.18 -5.97
CA ARG A 115 12.54 15.31 -7.14
C ARG A 115 13.91 14.80 -7.60
N GLU A 116 14.90 15.66 -7.62
CA GLU A 116 16.26 15.33 -8.04
C GLU A 116 16.92 14.33 -7.09
N ALA A 117 16.67 14.44 -5.78
CA ALA A 117 17.16 13.48 -4.79
C ALA A 117 16.47 12.12 -4.94
N TYR A 118 15.17 12.11 -5.24
CA TYR A 118 14.42 10.90 -5.56
C TYR A 118 14.95 10.22 -6.83
N GLU A 119 15.10 10.98 -7.92
CA GLU A 119 15.56 10.47 -9.22
C GLU A 119 17.01 9.94 -9.14
N ALA A 120 17.87 10.54 -8.33
CA ALA A 120 19.24 10.08 -8.12
C ALA A 120 19.35 8.69 -7.47
N GLU A 121 18.37 8.31 -6.65
CA GLU A 121 18.34 7.01 -5.97
C GLU A 121 17.42 6.00 -6.67
N LEU A 122 16.70 6.41 -7.73
CA LEU A 122 15.62 5.62 -8.33
C LEU A 122 16.08 4.26 -8.83
N ASP A 123 17.18 4.19 -9.59
CA ASP A 123 17.69 2.94 -10.15
C ASP A 123 18.03 1.93 -9.05
N LYS A 124 18.74 2.38 -8.01
CA LYS A 124 19.06 1.57 -6.84
C LYS A 124 17.79 1.13 -6.11
N MET A 125 16.82 2.02 -5.94
CA MET A 125 15.57 1.67 -5.27
C MET A 125 14.76 0.62 -6.05
N ILE A 126 14.81 0.66 -7.39
CA ILE A 126 14.20 -0.37 -8.22
C ILE A 126 14.91 -1.71 -7.96
N ASP A 127 16.23 -1.76 -8.07
CA ASP A 127 17.02 -2.98 -7.85
C ASP A 127 16.78 -3.57 -6.44
N ASP A 128 16.78 -2.73 -5.41
CA ASP A 128 16.53 -3.14 -4.03
C ASP A 128 15.10 -3.67 -3.86
N ALA A 129 14.10 -3.07 -4.50
CA ALA A 129 12.72 -3.52 -4.43
C ALA A 129 12.53 -4.88 -5.12
N PHE A 130 13.22 -5.12 -6.24
CA PHE A 130 13.22 -6.43 -6.91
C PHE A 130 13.87 -7.53 -6.06
N ASN A 131 14.83 -7.18 -5.21
CA ASN A 131 15.51 -8.10 -4.30
C ASN A 131 14.78 -8.27 -2.95
N ASP A 132 13.70 -7.52 -2.71
CA ASP A 132 12.91 -7.67 -1.49
C ASP A 132 12.05 -8.95 -1.53
N THR A 133 12.10 -9.73 -0.46
CA THR A 133 11.31 -10.96 -0.29
C THR A 133 9.79 -10.78 -0.45
N GLN A 134 9.25 -9.58 -0.20
CA GLN A 134 7.82 -9.28 -0.40
C GLN A 134 7.43 -9.24 -1.89
N MET A 135 8.39 -9.26 -2.81
CA MET A 135 8.14 -9.36 -4.24
C MET A 135 7.64 -10.76 -4.65
N VAL A 136 7.98 -11.82 -3.90
CA VAL A 136 7.69 -13.22 -4.26
C VAL A 136 6.18 -13.51 -4.35
N THR A 137 5.37 -12.82 -3.56
CA THR A 137 3.93 -13.05 -3.41
C THR A 137 3.07 -12.05 -4.17
N THR A 138 3.67 -11.22 -5.03
CA THR A 138 2.92 -10.28 -5.86
C THR A 138 2.01 -11.00 -6.84
N ALA A 139 0.76 -10.54 -6.97
CA ALA A 139 -0.19 -11.10 -7.93
C ALA A 139 0.20 -10.80 -9.39
N ARG A 140 0.96 -9.72 -9.59
CA ARG A 140 1.54 -9.32 -10.86
C ARG A 140 3.00 -8.98 -10.64
N SER A 141 3.91 -9.71 -11.27
CA SER A 141 5.33 -9.41 -11.17
C SER A 141 5.67 -8.18 -12.00
N PRO A 142 6.36 -7.17 -11.44
CA PRO A 142 6.89 -6.07 -12.23
C PRO A 142 8.00 -6.56 -13.17
N SER A 143 8.17 -5.87 -14.29
CA SER A 143 9.24 -6.10 -15.27
C SER A 143 10.00 -4.80 -15.53
N TYR A 144 11.29 -4.92 -15.85
CA TYR A 144 12.12 -3.78 -16.26
C TYR A 144 11.73 -3.22 -17.65
N THR A 145 11.03 -4.02 -18.46
CA THR A 145 10.55 -3.65 -19.80
C THR A 145 9.03 -3.57 -19.77
N SER A 146 8.48 -2.40 -20.12
CA SER A 146 7.03 -2.16 -20.28
C SER A 146 6.51 -2.62 -21.63
#